data_AF-A0AAC9IQ80-F1
#
_entry.id   AF-A0AAC9IQ80-F1
#
_cell.length_a   1.000
_cell.length_b   1.000
_cell.length_c   1.000
_cell.angle_alpha   90.00
_cell.angle_beta   90.00
_cell.angle_gamma   90.00
#
_symmetry.space_group_name_H-M   'P 1'
#
loop_
_entity.id
_entity.type
_entity.pdbx_description
1 polymer ?
#
loop_
_entity_poly.entity_id
_entity_poly.type
_entity_poly.pdbx_seq_one_letter_code
_entity_poly.pdbx_strand_id
1 'polypeptide(L)' 'MSSSDQHLDNTIKLLDIVYDLHGGDRGYPYQNVPFSVDEKGSVTLKENLLSELNKGEDKNLIDWAQENIKSLYE' A
#
# COMPACT_ATOMS: atom_id res chain seq x y z
N MET A 1 21.76 -4.38 -3.02
CA MET A 1 20.62 -4.96 -2.28
C MET A 1 20.13 -6.14 -3.09
N SER A 2 19.82 -7.28 -2.46
CA SER A 2 19.18 -8.38 -3.18
C SER A 2 17.72 -8.01 -3.48
N SER A 3 17.10 -8.64 -4.48
CA SER A 3 15.69 -8.42 -4.81
C SER A 3 14.76 -8.67 -3.60
N SER A 4 15.13 -9.64 -2.76
CA SER A 4 14.40 -9.98 -1.52
C SER A 4 14.49 -8.88 -0.46
N ASP A 5 15.64 -8.21 -0.32
CA ASP A 5 15.80 -7.13 0.66
C ASP A 5 14.96 -5.90 0.27
N GLN A 6 14.90 -5.59 -1.02
CA GLN A 6 14.09 -4.49 -1.52
C GLN A 6 12.59 -4.78 -1.41
N HIS A 7 12.18 -6.04 -1.66
CA HIS A 7 10.79 -6.45 -1.47
C HIS A 7 10.36 -6.32 0.00
N LEU A 8 11.21 -6.74 0.95
CA LEU A 8 10.94 -6.60 2.37
C LEU A 8 10.88 -5.13 2.80
N ASP A 9 11.82 -4.31 2.35
CA ASP A 9 11.86 -2.87 2.66
C ASP A 9 10.62 -2.15 2.15
N ASN A 10 10.21 -2.40 0.89
CA ASN A 10 8.99 -1.83 0.32
C ASN A 10 7.73 -2.30 1.06
N THR A 11 7.70 -3.57 1.49
CA THR A 11 6.60 -4.12 2.29
C THR A 11 6.46 -3.39 3.61
N ILE A 12 7.56 -3.23 4.36
CA ILE A 12 7.56 -2.54 5.65
C ILE A 12 7.12 -1.08 5.47
N LYS A 13 7.73 -0.36 4.52
CA LYS A 13 7.36 1.03 4.22
C LYS A 13 5.88 1.19 3.89
N LEU A 14 5.33 0.31 3.05
CA LEU A 14 3.93 0.39 2.65
C LEU A 14 2.99 0.07 3.82
N LEU A 15 3.32 -0.93 4.65
CA LEU A 15 2.54 -1.27 5.83
C LEU A 15 2.54 -0.14 6.87
N ASP A 16 3.69 0.51 7.10
CA ASP A 16 3.79 1.64 8.02
C ASP A 16 2.91 2.82 7.55
N ILE A 17 2.95 3.16 6.26
CA ILE A 17 2.11 4.22 5.68
C ILE A 17 0.61 3.90 5.84
N VAL A 18 0.23 2.66 5.56
CA VAL A 18 -1.16 2.21 5.71
C VAL A 18 -1.59 2.22 7.17
N TYR A 19 -0.71 1.81 8.08
CA TYR A 19 -0.95 1.86 9.52
C TYR A 19 -1.09 3.32 9.99
N ASP A 20 -0.29 4.25 9.51
CA ASP A 20 -0.43 5.66 9.87
C ASP A 20 -1.76 6.26 9.36
N LEU A 21 -2.22 5.82 8.17
CA LEU A 21 -3.50 6.25 7.61
C LEU A 21 -4.72 5.75 8.38
N HIS A 22 -4.66 4.51 8.87
CA HIS A 22 -5.85 3.78 9.35
C HIS A 22 -5.71 3.20 10.76
N GLY A 23 -4.57 3.36 11.44
CA GLY A 23 -4.28 2.76 12.73
C GLY A 23 -5.18 3.25 13.88
N GLY A 24 -5.79 4.43 13.70
CA GLY A 24 -6.84 4.94 14.60
C GLY A 24 -8.26 4.51 14.24
N ASP A 25 -8.44 3.80 13.12
CA ASP A 25 -9.74 3.43 12.57
C ASP A 25 -10.15 2.03 13.02
N ARG A 26 -11.29 1.93 13.72
CA ARG A 26 -11.81 0.65 14.24
C ARG A 26 -12.24 -0.32 13.13
N GLY A 27 -12.42 0.16 11.90
CA GLY A 27 -12.79 -0.65 10.74
C GLY A 27 -11.61 -1.24 9.98
N TYR A 28 -10.37 -0.86 10.31
CA TYR A 28 -9.17 -1.40 9.67
C TYR A 28 -8.88 -2.85 10.13
N PRO A 29 -8.40 -3.77 9.27
CA PRO A 29 -8.09 -3.58 7.85
C PRO A 29 -9.25 -3.78 6.87
N TYR A 30 -10.41 -4.27 7.31
CA TYR A 30 -11.40 -4.85 6.41
C TYR A 30 -12.41 -3.87 5.80
N GLN A 31 -12.78 -2.80 6.53
CA GLN A 31 -13.78 -1.83 6.08
C GLN A 31 -13.15 -0.64 5.36
N ASN A 32 -11.92 -0.28 5.74
CA ASN A 32 -11.21 0.89 5.23
C ASN A 32 -9.91 0.51 4.53
N VAL A 33 -10.03 -0.43 3.58
CA VAL A 33 -8.92 -0.84 2.71
C VAL A 33 -8.47 0.37 1.86
N PRO A 34 -7.17 0.67 1.75
CA PRO A 34 -6.63 1.85 1.06
C PRO A 34 -6.53 1.69 -0.47
N PHE A 35 -7.12 0.63 -1.02
CA PHE A 35 -7.21 0.37 -2.45
C PHE A 35 -8.60 -0.20 -2.80
N SER A 36 -8.91 -0.23 -4.09
CA SER A 36 -10.04 -0.96 -4.66
C SER A 36 -9.56 -1.91 -5.74
N VAL A 37 -10.31 -2.99 -5.95
CA VAL A 37 -10.08 -3.96 -7.03
C VAL A 37 -11.29 -3.92 -7.94
N ASP A 38 -11.07 -3.73 -9.24
CA ASP A 38 -12.15 -3.76 -10.23
C ASP A 38 -12.57 -5.21 -10.57
N GLU A 39 -13.62 -5.37 -11.40
CA GLU A 39 -14.12 -6.68 -11.85
C GLU A 39 -13.09 -7.51 -12.63
N LYS A 40 -12.02 -6.88 -13.13
CA LYS A 40 -10.93 -7.52 -13.88
C LYS A 40 -9.74 -7.87 -12.99
N GLY A 41 -9.79 -7.55 -11.69
CA GLY A 41 -8.70 -7.76 -10.75
C GLY A 41 -7.66 -6.62 -10.73
N SER A 42 -7.90 -5.52 -11.43
CA SER A 42 -6.98 -4.38 -11.47
C SER A 42 -7.06 -3.60 -10.16
N VAL A 43 -5.90 -3.35 -9.55
CA VAL A 43 -5.77 -2.57 -8.32
C VAL A 43 -5.75 -1.07 -8.64
N THR A 44 -6.54 -0.29 -7.91
CA THR A 44 -6.47 1.18 -7.89
C THR A 44 -6.23 1.64 -6.46
N LEU A 45 -5.11 2.33 -6.24
CA LEU A 45 -4.80 2.94 -4.94
C LEU A 45 -5.74 4.13 -4.69
N LYS A 46 -6.28 4.25 -3.48
CA LYS A 46 -7.15 5.38 -3.12
C LYS A 46 -6.33 6.65 -2.93
N GLU A 47 -7.01 7.80 -3.08
CA GLU A 47 -6.39 9.13 -3.03
C GLU A 47 -5.63 9.40 -1.72
N ASN A 48 -6.13 8.93 -0.58
CA ASN A 48 -5.47 9.07 0.72
C ASN A 48 -4.12 8.34 0.76
N LEU A 49 -4.07 7.09 0.25
CA LEU A 49 -2.83 6.34 0.16
C LEU A 49 -1.87 6.94 -0.86
N LEU A 50 -2.36 7.33 -2.04
CA LEU A 50 -1.55 8.03 -3.03
C LEU A 50 -0.95 9.32 -2.45
N SER A 51 -1.70 10.07 -1.66
CA SER A 51 -1.22 11.30 -1.03
C SER A 51 -0.05 11.04 -0.09
N GLU A 52 -0.11 10.01 0.76
CA GLU A 52 1.01 9.65 1.64
C GLU A 52 2.21 9.09 0.86
N LEU A 53 1.98 8.24 -0.14
CA LEU A 53 3.06 7.70 -0.98
C LEU A 53 3.80 8.82 -1.74
N ASN A 54 3.09 9.86 -2.18
CA ASN A 54 3.70 11.02 -2.85
C ASN A 54 4.47 11.96 -1.90
N LYS A 55 4.24 11.88 -0.57
CA LYS A 55 5.09 12.59 0.41
C LYS A 55 6.45 11.92 0.56
N GLY A 56 6.53 10.62 0.31
CA GLY A 56 7.78 9.88 0.29
C GLY A 56 8.65 10.28 -0.91
N GLU A 57 9.96 10.25 -0.73
CA GLU A 57 10.92 10.48 -1.83
C GLU A 57 11.01 9.28 -2.80
N ASP A 58 10.43 8.14 -2.43
CA ASP A 58 10.57 6.87 -3.14
C ASP A 58 9.45 6.67 -4.16
N LYS A 59 9.59 7.29 -5.34
CA LYS A 59 8.63 7.13 -6.46
C LYS A 59 8.41 5.67 -6.86
N ASN A 60 9.40 4.79 -6.63
CA ASN A 60 9.29 3.37 -6.94
C ASN A 60 8.29 2.66 -6.03
N LEU A 61 7.97 3.23 -4.86
CA LEU A 61 7.04 2.65 -3.91
C LEU A 61 5.58 2.72 -4.40
N ILE A 62 5.23 3.72 -5.23
CA ILE A 62 3.89 3.84 -5.81
C ILE A 62 3.63 2.70 -6.80
N ASP A 63 4.55 2.50 -7.75
CA ASP A 63 4.45 1.43 -8.74
C ASP A 63 4.46 0.06 -8.04
N TRP A 64 5.34 -0.11 -7.06
CA TRP A 64 5.40 -1.33 -6.27
C TRP A 64 4.10 -1.59 -5.49
N ALA A 65 3.49 -0.55 -4.90
CA ALA A 65 2.23 -0.68 -4.19
C ALA A 65 1.09 -1.08 -5.13
N GLN A 66 1.02 -0.55 -6.35
CA GLN A 66 0.01 -0.97 -7.34
C GLN A 66 0.09 -2.47 -7.65
N GLU A 67 1.29 -3.02 -7.70
CA GLU A 67 1.52 -4.43 -8.01
C GLU A 67 1.31 -5.37 -6.80
N ASN A 68 1.67 -4.92 -5.58
CA ASN A 68 1.84 -5.82 -4.43
C ASN A 68 0.83 -5.59 -3.30
N ILE A 69 0.10 -4.47 -3.25
CA ILE A 69 -0.74 -4.14 -2.08
C ILE A 69 -1.84 -5.17 -1.83
N LYS A 70 -2.38 -5.80 -2.87
CA LYS A 70 -3.41 -6.84 -2.72
C LYS A 70 -2.89 -8.04 -1.91
N SER A 71 -1.65 -8.45 -2.17
CA SER A 71 -1.01 -9.59 -1.50
C SER A 71 -0.68 -9.31 -0.03
N LEU A 72 -0.70 -8.05 0.42
CA LEU A 72 -0.52 -7.72 1.84
C LEU A 72 -1.78 -7.97 2.67
N TYR A 73 -2.93 -8.25 2.03
CA TYR A 73 -4.23 -8.44 2.68
C TYR A 73 -4.79 -9.86 2.48
N GLU A 74 -4.05 -10.76 1.83
CA GLU A 74 -4.37 -12.19 1.64
C GLU A 74 -3.66 -13.06 2.69
#